data_AF-A0A2H6MU32-F1
#
_entry.id   AF-A0A2H6MU32-F1
#
_cell.length_a   1.000
_cell.length_b   1.000
_cell.length_c   1.000
_cell.angle_alpha   90.00
_cell.angle_beta   90.00
_cell.angle_gamma   90.00
#
_symmetry.space_group_name_H-M   'P 1'
#
loop_
_entity.id
_entity.type
_entity.pdbx_description
1 polymer ?
#
loop_
_entity_poly.entity_id
_entity_poly.type
_entity_poly.pdbx_seq_one_letter_code
_entity_poly.pdbx_strand_id
1 'polypeptide(L)'
;EYMGGGRGGKMAAPGGSAAASVLKGLIQQFTAITGASESAGKHMLEACNNNLEMAVTMFLDGGGIAEEPSTSSASVSNLRPHTEDEVRAPIPQKQEILVEPEPLFGD
;
A
#
# COMPACT_ATOMS: atom_id res chain seq x y z
N GLU A 1 22.69 -60.43 -29.89
CA GLU A 1 22.61 -59.16 -30.62
C GLU A 1 22.57 -58.00 -29.64
N TYR A 2 23.32 -56.95 -29.94
CA TYR A 2 23.42 -55.72 -29.17
C TYR A 2 22.37 -54.74 -29.71
N MET A 3 21.38 -54.37 -28.91
CA MET A 3 20.54 -53.17 -29.09
C MET A 3 20.41 -52.60 -27.67
N GLY A 4 21.22 -51.62 -27.25
CA GLY A 4 21.10 -50.22 -27.66
C GLY A 4 19.86 -49.64 -26.98
N GLY A 5 19.91 -49.02 -25.79
CA GLY A 5 20.63 -47.79 -25.48
C GLY A 5 19.78 -46.58 -25.89
N GLY A 6 19.16 -45.85 -24.93
CA GLY A 6 18.31 -44.72 -25.31
C GLY A 6 17.67 -43.90 -24.20
N ARG A 7 18.51 -43.27 -23.35
CA ARG A 7 18.37 -41.94 -22.73
C ARG A 7 16.95 -41.36 -22.54
N GLY A 8 16.66 -41.06 -21.27
CA GLY A 8 15.48 -40.31 -20.86
C GLY A 8 15.33 -38.94 -21.54
N GLY A 9 14.07 -38.58 -21.75
CA GLY A 9 13.64 -37.23 -22.08
C GLY A 9 12.84 -36.66 -20.92
N LYS A 10 13.52 -35.95 -20.01
CA LYS A 10 12.88 -35.05 -19.06
C LYS A 10 12.18 -33.97 -19.89
N MET A 11 10.85 -33.99 -19.92
CA MET A 11 10.04 -32.94 -20.52
C MET A 11 10.14 -31.69 -19.64
N ALA A 12 11.21 -30.92 -19.81
CA ALA A 12 11.26 -29.55 -19.35
C ALA A 12 10.58 -28.70 -20.43
N ALA A 13 9.35 -28.26 -20.15
CA ALA A 13 8.70 -27.22 -20.92
C ALA A 13 9.06 -25.86 -20.33
N PRO A 14 9.98 -25.07 -20.91
CA PRO A 14 10.09 -23.66 -20.58
C PRO A 14 9.09 -22.88 -21.44
N GLY A 15 7.81 -23.14 -21.24
CA GLY A 15 6.72 -22.36 -21.83
C GLY A 15 6.36 -21.20 -20.91
N GLY A 16 7.34 -20.40 -20.49
CA GLY A 16 7.07 -19.16 -19.76
C GLY A 16 6.42 -18.18 -20.72
N SER A 17 5.09 -18.06 -20.66
CA SER A 17 4.31 -17.10 -21.45
C SER A 17 4.96 -15.71 -21.39
N ALA A 18 5.15 -15.03 -22.52
CA ALA A 18 5.73 -13.70 -22.58
C ALA A 18 4.98 -12.67 -21.70
N ALA A 19 3.70 -12.93 -21.41
CA ALA A 19 2.93 -12.15 -20.45
C ALA A 19 3.42 -12.33 -19.00
N ALA A 20 3.89 -13.53 -18.64
CA ALA A 20 4.41 -13.82 -17.30
C ALA A 20 5.75 -13.13 -17.05
N SER A 21 6.61 -12.98 -18.07
CA SER A 21 7.86 -12.23 -17.93
C SER A 21 7.62 -10.72 -17.78
N VAL A 22 6.65 -10.16 -18.51
CA VAL A 22 6.24 -8.75 -18.35
C VAL A 22 5.65 -8.51 -16.96
N LEU A 23 4.72 -9.37 -16.51
CA LEU A 23 4.12 -9.28 -15.18
C LEU A 23 5.19 -9.39 -14.08
N LYS A 24 6.16 -10.30 -14.22
CA LYS A 24 7.27 -10.43 -13.26
C LYS A 24 8.10 -9.14 -13.17
N GLY A 25 8.36 -8.46 -14.29
CA GLY A 25 9.04 -7.17 -14.30
C GLY A 25 8.25 -6.04 -13.63
N LEU A 26 6.92 -6.05 -13.77
CA LEU A 26 6.04 -5.09 -13.08
C LEU A 26 5.98 -5.35 -11.57
N ILE A 27 5.89 -6.62 -11.16
CA ILE A 27 5.90 -7.01 -9.74
C ILE A 27 7.20 -6.57 -9.09
N GLN A 28 8.35 -6.82 -9.72
CA GLN A 28 9.64 -6.38 -9.19
C GLN A 28 9.73 -4.87 -8.99
N GLN A 29 9.25 -4.09 -9.97
CA GLN A 29 9.19 -2.63 -9.84
C GLN A 29 8.25 -2.20 -8.71
N PHE A 30 7.07 -2.78 -8.62
CA PHE A 30 6.13 -2.52 -7.54
C PHE A 30 6.77 -2.78 -6.17
N THR A 31 7.37 -3.96 -5.96
CA THR A 31 8.04 -4.32 -4.70
C THR A 31 9.23 -3.41 -4.39
N ALA A 32 9.96 -2.96 -5.41
CA ALA A 32 11.09 -2.04 -5.23
C ALA A 32 10.64 -0.64 -4.80
N ILE A 33 9.47 -0.19 -5.24
CA ILE A 33 8.91 1.13 -4.91
C ILE A 33 8.19 1.11 -3.57
N THR A 34 7.37 0.09 -3.32
CA THR A 34 6.47 0.03 -2.16
C THR A 34 7.03 -0.76 -0.99
N GLY A 35 8.07 -1.57 -1.20
CA GLY A 35 8.60 -2.51 -0.20
C GLY A 35 7.70 -3.72 0.06
N ALA A 36 6.61 -3.89 -0.71
CA ALA A 36 5.70 -5.02 -0.57
C ALA A 36 6.33 -6.34 -1.01
N SER A 37 5.71 -7.45 -0.63
CA SER A 37 6.08 -8.77 -1.12
C SER A 37 5.63 -8.97 -2.59
N GLU A 38 6.34 -9.85 -3.31
CA GLU A 38 6.03 -10.16 -4.71
C GLU A 38 4.61 -10.71 -4.90
N SER A 39 4.09 -11.45 -3.91
CA SER A 39 2.72 -11.96 -3.91
C SER A 39 1.69 -10.83 -3.81
N ALA A 40 1.89 -9.88 -2.89
CA ALA A 40 1.03 -8.71 -2.78
C ALA A 40 1.07 -7.86 -4.07
N GLY A 41 2.26 -7.67 -4.64
CA GLY A 41 2.43 -6.97 -5.92
C GLY A 41 1.71 -7.65 -7.08
N LYS A 42 1.75 -8.99 -7.16
CA LYS A 42 1.00 -9.75 -8.18
C LYS A 42 -0.49 -9.49 -8.08
N HIS A 43 -1.07 -9.64 -6.89
CA HIS A 43 -2.50 -9.44 -6.67
C HIS A 43 -2.93 -7.99 -6.94
N MET A 44 -2.10 -7.03 -6.52
CA MET A 44 -2.38 -5.61 -6.75
C MET A 44 -2.33 -5.26 -8.24
N LEU A 45 -1.29 -5.69 -8.94
CA LEU A 45 -1.16 -5.46 -10.38
C LEU A 45 -2.28 -6.14 -11.17
N GLU A 46 -2.73 -7.33 -10.78
CA GLU A 46 -3.89 -7.99 -11.40
C GLU A 46 -5.18 -7.18 -11.19
N ALA A 47 -5.42 -6.67 -9.98
CA ALA A 47 -6.56 -5.80 -9.70
C ALA A 47 -6.49 -4.46 -10.45
N CYS A 48 -5.28 -3.96 -10.68
CA CYS A 48 -5.01 -2.75 -11.45
C CYS A 48 -4.82 -3.00 -12.95
N ASN A 49 -5.15 -4.19 -13.45
CA ASN A 49 -5.07 -4.55 -14.87
C ASN A 49 -3.65 -4.32 -15.48
N ASN A 50 -2.61 -4.70 -14.73
CA ASN A 50 -1.18 -4.50 -14.99
C ASN A 50 -0.70 -3.04 -15.03
N ASN A 51 -1.45 -2.13 -14.41
CA ASN A 51 -1.05 -0.73 -14.27
C ASN A 51 -0.22 -0.52 -12.99
N LEU A 52 1.08 -0.26 -13.16
CA LEU A 52 2.02 -0.05 -12.05
C LEU A 52 1.70 1.22 -11.26
N GLU A 53 1.41 2.35 -11.92
CA GLU A 53 1.14 3.62 -11.24
C GLU A 53 -0.07 3.51 -10.32
N MET A 54 -1.19 2.98 -10.81
CA MET A 54 -2.38 2.79 -9.98
C MET A 54 -2.14 1.83 -8.82
N ALA A 55 -1.44 0.72 -9.07
CA ALA A 55 -1.11 -0.24 -8.02
C ALA A 55 -0.26 0.40 -6.93
N VAL A 56 0.80 1.12 -7.30
CA VAL A 56 1.71 1.81 -6.37
C VAL A 56 0.96 2.88 -5.59
N THR A 57 0.17 3.73 -6.25
CA THR A 57 -0.61 4.77 -5.60
C THR A 57 -1.60 4.18 -4.60
N MET A 58 -2.38 3.16 -4.99
CA MET A 58 -3.35 2.53 -4.09
C MET A 58 -2.69 1.82 -2.91
N PHE A 59 -1.50 1.23 -3.10
CA PHE A 59 -0.79 0.55 -2.02
C PHE A 59 -0.19 1.54 -1.01
N LEU A 60 0.37 2.65 -1.49
CA LEU A 60 0.93 3.69 -0.62
C LEU A 60 -0.17 4.51 0.08
N ASP A 61 -1.24 4.83 -0.64
CA ASP A 61 -2.43 5.53 -0.09
C ASP A 61 -3.22 4.63 0.87
N GLY A 62 -3.28 3.32 0.58
CA GLY A 62 -3.91 2.30 1.42
C GLY A 62 -3.14 1.95 2.71
N GLY A 63 -2.03 2.62 3.01
CA GLY A 63 -1.28 2.45 4.25
C GLY A 63 -0.14 1.44 4.16
N GLY A 64 0.85 1.73 3.32
CA GLY A 64 2.18 1.14 3.41
C GLY A 64 2.96 1.69 4.60
N ILE A 65 2.55 1.36 5.83
CA ILE A 65 3.39 1.62 7.01
C ILE A 65 4.48 0.55 7.08
N ALA A 66 5.63 0.84 6.49
CA ALA A 66 6.87 0.28 7.02
C ALA A 66 7.05 0.86 8.44
N GLU A 67 6.85 0.01 9.43
CA GLU A 67 7.21 0.18 10.85
C GLU A 67 8.60 0.83 10.96
N GLU A 68 8.73 2.06 11.45
CA GLU A 68 9.00 2.38 12.86
C GLU A 68 8.93 3.92 13.06
N PRO A 69 8.21 4.44 14.07
CA PRO A 69 8.44 5.80 14.55
C PRO A 69 8.69 5.82 16.06
N SER A 70 9.81 5.28 16.54
CA SER A 70 10.38 5.78 17.79
C SER A 70 11.15 7.07 17.52
N THR A 71 10.43 8.18 17.28
CA THR A 71 10.62 9.49 17.92
C THR A 71 9.58 10.48 17.40
N SER A 72 8.82 11.07 18.32
CA SER A 72 7.91 12.22 18.16
C SER A 72 6.49 11.90 17.63
N SER A 73 5.55 11.80 18.58
CA SER A 73 4.11 11.74 18.36
C SER A 73 3.57 12.88 17.49
N ALA A 74 3.08 12.51 16.32
CA ALA A 74 1.84 13.00 15.72
C ALA A 74 1.34 11.94 14.71
N SER A 75 0.13 11.40 14.73
CA SER A 75 -0.89 11.17 15.75
C SER A 75 -1.99 10.38 15.03
N VAL A 76 -2.07 9.06 15.26
CA VAL A 76 -3.33 8.31 15.12
C VAL A 76 -3.54 7.53 16.40
N SER A 77 -4.58 7.90 17.14
CA SER A 77 -4.82 7.54 18.53
C SER A 77 -4.84 6.03 18.77
N ASN A 78 -3.88 5.53 19.55
CA ASN A 78 -3.92 4.18 20.10
C ASN A 78 -3.81 4.20 21.63
N LEU A 79 -4.72 4.92 22.30
CA LEU A 79 -4.99 4.67 23.71
C LEU A 79 -6.29 3.89 23.84
N ARG A 80 -6.10 2.62 24.25
CA ARG A 80 -7.01 1.68 24.91
C ARG A 80 -7.64 0.60 24.03
N PRO A 81 -7.82 -0.64 24.57
CA PRO A 81 -8.73 -1.61 24.00
C PRO A 81 -10.05 -0.88 23.78
N HIS A 82 -10.61 -1.00 22.58
CA HIS A 82 -11.92 -0.48 22.27
C HIS A 82 -12.93 -1.28 23.09
N THR A 83 -13.12 -0.89 24.36
CA THR A 83 -14.42 -1.07 25.00
C THR A 83 -15.36 -0.23 24.17
N GLU A 84 -16.27 -0.92 23.50
CA GLU A 84 -17.36 -0.49 22.62
C GLU A 84 -18.31 0.61 23.16
N ASP A 85 -17.89 1.35 24.20
CA ASP A 85 -18.67 2.35 24.94
C ASP A 85 -18.08 3.78 24.91
N GLU A 86 -16.90 4.02 24.32
CA GLU A 86 -16.38 5.40 24.14
C GLU A 86 -16.89 6.04 22.82
N VAL A 87 -18.22 6.06 22.67
CA VAL A 87 -18.89 6.92 21.70
C VAL A 87 -18.63 8.37 22.10
N ARG A 88 -17.74 9.04 21.36
CA ARG A 88 -17.52 10.48 21.54
C ARG A 88 -18.87 11.19 21.39
N ALA A 89 -19.31 11.90 22.44
CA ALA A 89 -20.51 12.72 22.37
C ALA A 89 -20.38 13.72 21.19
N PRO A 90 -21.46 14.01 20.45
CA PRO A 90 -21.44 15.01 19.40
C PRO A 90 -20.86 16.33 19.93
N ILE A 91 -19.86 16.86 19.25
CA ILE A 91 -19.17 18.08 19.68
C ILE A 91 -20.18 19.24 19.66
N PRO A 92 -20.43 19.93 20.79
CA PRO A 92 -21.32 21.08 20.80
C PRO A 92 -20.78 22.18 19.88
N GLN A 93 -21.63 22.69 18.98
CA GLN A 93 -21.26 23.76 18.06
C GLN A 93 -21.10 25.07 18.85
N LYS A 94 -19.86 25.57 18.96
CA LYS A 94 -19.60 26.92 19.48
C LYS A 94 -19.87 27.95 18.38
N GLN A 95 -20.64 29.00 18.68
CA GLN A 95 -20.78 30.18 17.83
C GLN A 95 -19.75 31.22 18.28
N GLU A 96 -18.71 31.44 17.49
CA GLU A 96 -17.77 32.52 17.68
C GLU A 96 -18.09 33.63 16.67
N ILE A 97 -18.34 34.84 17.16
CA ILE A 97 -18.46 36.04 16.32
C ILE A 97 -17.08 36.68 16.22
N LEU A 98 -16.64 36.92 14.99
CA LEU A 98 -15.43 37.69 14.74
C LEU A 98 -15.69 39.15 15.18
N VAL A 99 -15.25 39.50 16.39
CA VAL A 99 -15.19 40.89 16.83
C VAL A 99 -14.10 41.59 16.04
N GLU A 100 -14.48 42.62 15.28
CA GLU A 100 -13.52 43.46 14.58
C GLU A 100 -12.68 44.22 15.63
N PRO A 101 -11.34 44.17 15.56
CA PRO A 101 -10.51 44.88 16.52
C PRO A 101 -10.76 46.38 16.43
N GLU A 102 -10.90 47.02 17.59
CA GLU A 102 -11.20 48.45 17.74
C GLU A 102 -10.20 49.28 16.90
N PRO A 103 -10.66 50.10 15.93
CA PRO A 103 -9.76 50.88 15.12
C PRO A 103 -9.17 51.98 16.00
N LEU A 104 -7.88 51.84 16.27
CA LEU A 104 -7.09 52.75 17.09
C LEU A 104 -6.85 54.06 16.30
N PHE A 105 -7.88 54.90 16.20
CA PHE A 105 -7.72 56.29 15.80
C PHE A 105 -7.35 57.09 17.04
N GLY A 106 -6.05 57.27 17.24
CA GLY A 106 -5.53 58.36 18.07
C GLY A 106 -5.55 59.67 17.29
N ASP A 107 -6.27 60.67 17.81
CA ASP A 107 -5.77 61.92 18.42
C ASP A 107 -6.94 62.62 19.12
#